data_AF-A0A955TPJ0-F1
#
_entry.id   AF-A0A955TPJ0-F1
#
_cell.length_a   1.000
_cell.length_b   1.000
_cell.length_c   1.000
_cell.angle_alpha   90.00
_cell.angle_beta   90.00
_cell.angle_gamma   90.00
#
_symmetry.space_group_name_H-M   'P 1'
#
loop_
_entity.id
_entity.type
_entity.pdbx_description
1 polymer ?
#
loop_
_entity_poly.entity_id
_entity_poly.type
_entity_poly.pdbx_seq_one_letter_code
_entity_poly.pdbx_strand_id
1 'polypeptide(L)' 'MPTTVLIADDDTVSRGLIRMVLEYDGCRCLEAEDGTATLSVLGKH' A
#
# COMPACT_ATOMS: atom_id res chain seq x y z
N MET A 1 -13.99 -10.63 -5.75
CA MET A 1 -13.70 -9.27 -5.25
C MET A 1 -12.19 -9.12 -5.22
N PRO A 2 -11.63 -7.97 -5.65
CA PRO A 2 -10.17 -7.78 -5.65
C PRO A 2 -9.61 -7.81 -4.23
N THR A 3 -8.48 -8.46 -4.03
CA THR A 3 -7.76 -8.46 -2.76
C THR A 3 -7.25 -7.04 -2.49
N THR A 4 -7.52 -6.50 -1.30
CA THR A 4 -6.96 -5.20 -0.89
C THR A 4 -5.64 -5.42 -0.17
N VAL A 5 -4.59 -4.72 -0.59
CA VAL A 5 -3.22 -4.81 -0.03
C VAL A 5 -2.77 -3.44 0.44
N LEU A 6 -2.20 -3.35 1.65
CA LEU A 6 -1.53 -2.15 2.16
C LEU A 6 -0.02 -2.27 1.96
N ILE A 7 0.57 -1.33 1.23
CA ILE A 7 2.00 -1.24 1.00
C ILE A 7 2.55 -0.16 1.93
N ALA A 8 3.36 -0.57 2.91
CA ALA A 8 4.07 0.32 3.82
C ALA A 8 5.56 0.30 3.45
N ASP A 9 6.03 1.38 2.84
CA ASP A 9 7.40 1.52 2.33
C ASP A 9 7.75 3.02 2.30
N ASP A 10 8.88 3.41 2.90
CA ASP A 10 9.32 4.80 3.03
C ASP A 10 9.94 5.35 1.74
N ASP A 11 10.41 4.47 0.84
CA ASP A 11 10.91 4.87 -0.46
C ASP A 11 9.78 4.96 -1.49
N THR A 12 9.63 6.14 -2.09
CA THR A 12 8.54 6.42 -3.03
C THR A 12 8.68 5.64 -4.34
N VAL A 13 9.90 5.35 -4.79
CA VAL A 13 10.14 4.61 -6.03
C VAL A 13 9.79 3.13 -5.83
N SER A 14 10.29 2.51 -4.76
CA SER A 14 9.97 1.15 -4.36
C SER A 14 8.47 0.94 -4.19
N ARG A 15 7.80 1.80 -3.41
CA ARG A 15 6.35 1.74 -3.20
C ARG A 15 5.54 1.80 -4.50
N GLY A 16 5.95 2.68 -5.42
CA GLY A 16 5.34 2.80 -6.74
C GLY A 16 5.50 1.55 -7.61
N LEU A 17 6.69 0.93 -7.60
CA LEU A 17 6.94 -0.32 -8.33
C LEU A 17 6.11 -1.49 -7.77
N ILE A 18 6.04 -1.62 -6.45
CA ILE A 18 5.25 -2.66 -5.78
C ILE A 18 3.75 -2.49 -6.10
N ARG A 19 3.23 -1.26 -6.02
CA ARG A 19 1.84 -0.97 -6.41
C ARG A 19 1.56 -1.39 -7.84
N MET A 20 2.43 -1.00 -8.78
CA MET A 20 2.24 -1.32 -10.21
C MET A 20 2.11 -2.83 -10.44
N VAL A 21 2.97 -3.64 -9.81
CA VAL A 21 2.92 -5.11 -9.93
C VAL A 21 1.63 -5.68 -9.33
N LEU A 22 1.26 -5.24 -8.13
CA LEU A 22 0.07 -5.74 -7.44
C LEU A 22 -1.23 -5.33 -8.15
N GLU A 23 -1.32 -4.10 -8.66
CA GLU A 23 -2.46 -3.64 -9.45
C GLU A 23 -2.57 -4.37 -10.79
N TYR A 24 -1.44 -4.68 -11.44
CA TYR A 24 -1.41 -5.54 -12.62
C TYR A 24 -1.98 -6.94 -12.33
N ASP A 25 -1.69 -7.49 -11.15
CA ASP A 25 -2.24 -8.77 -10.66
C ASP A 25 -3.70 -8.66 -10.14
N GLY A 26 -4.34 -7.50 -10.30
CA GLY A 26 -5.76 -7.29 -9.96
C GLY A 26 -6.02 -6.99 -8.47
N CYS A 27 -4.98 -6.66 -7.70
CA CYS A 27 -5.16 -6.17 -6.32
C CYS A 27 -5.58 -4.70 -6.31
N ARG A 28 -6.29 -4.30 -5.25
CA ARG A 28 -6.49 -2.90 -4.90
C ARG A 28 -5.44 -2.48 -3.88
N CYS A 29 -4.58 -1.54 -4.24
CA CYS A 29 -3.52 -1.10 -3.34
C CYS A 29 -3.92 0.11 -2.51
N LEU A 30 -3.52 0.10 -1.24
CA LEU A 30 -3.45 1.25 -0.35
C LEU A 30 -1.98 1.50 -0.06
N GLU A 31 -1.57 2.76 0.04
CA GLU A 31 -0.17 3.14 0.26
C GLU A 31 -0.02 3.86 1.61
N ALA A 32 1.10 3.63 2.28
CA ALA A 32 1.53 4.38 3.44
C ALA A 32 3.05 4.60 3.37
N GLU A 33 3.49 5.84 3.62
CA GLU A 33 4.91 6.22 3.59
C GLU A 33 5.64 5.96 4.91
N ASP A 34 4.91 5.73 6.00
CA ASP A 34 5.49 5.45 7.30
C ASP A 34 4.52 4.67 8.21
N GLY A 35 4.95 4.44 9.45
CA GLY A 35 4.14 3.74 10.47
C GLY A 35 2.89 4.51 10.89
N THR A 36 2.94 5.84 10.94
CA THR A 36 1.80 6.68 11.34
C THR A 36 0.70 6.63 10.27
N ALA A 37 1.09 6.77 9.01
CA ALA A 37 0.21 6.60 7.85
C ALA A 37 -0.37 5.19 7.80
N THR A 38 0.44 4.16 8.08
CA THR A 38 0.01 2.74 8.10
C THR A 38 -1.10 2.52 9.12
N LEU A 39 -0.93 3.00 10.36
CA LEU A 39 -1.94 2.88 11.40
C LEU A 39 -3.23 3.65 11.06
N SER A 40 -3.08 4.82 10.43
CA SER A 40 -4.21 5.61 9.92
C SER A 40 -5.04 4.84 8.91
N VAL A 41 -4.40 4.17 7.96
CA VAL A 41 -5.08 3.34 6.95
C VAL A 41 -5.76 2.11 7.57
N LEU A 42 -5.15 1.51 8.60
CA LEU A 42 -5.73 0.37 9.31
C LEU A 42 -6.90 0.74 10.23
N GLY A 43 -7.25 2.03 10.35
CA GLY A 43 -8.25 2.51 11.31
C GLY A 43 -7.84 2.24 12.76
N LYS A 44 -6.52 2.11 13.02
CA LYS A 44 -5.97 1.98 14.36
C LYS A 44 -5.50 3.35 14.83
N HIS A 45 -6.45 4.11 15.37
CA HIS A 45 -6.22 5.32 16.18
C HIS A 45 -7.18 5.32 17.36
#